data_AF-A0A8E2EIB1-F1
#
_entry.id   AF-A0A8E2EIB1-F1
#
_cell.length_a   1.000
_cell.length_b   1.000
_cell.length_c   1.000
_cell.angle_alpha   90.00
_cell.angle_beta   90.00
_cell.angle_gamma   90.00
#
_symmetry.space_group_name_H-M   'P 1'
#
loop_
_entity.id
_entity.type
_entity.pdbx_description
1 polymer ?
#
loop_
_entity_poly.entity_id
_entity_poly.type
_entity_poly.pdbx_seq_one_letter_code
_entity_poly.pdbx_strand_id
1 'polypeptide(L)'
;VTIYNNVKNCDANDDTIYRIISGASIGTCYTFNDAMSGTDCAQYNKGGAEGPTGCTSESLLPMSVIQENGNVACTFYPKGSCQGDSVQIIDKCVDGGIIGIENFKSFSCMVSLPR
;
A
#
# COMPACT_ATOMS: atom_id res chain seq x y z
N VAL A 1 0.79 1.81 -6.06
CA VAL A 1 1.12 1.39 -4.67
C VAL A 1 0.87 -0.09 -4.57
N THR A 2 1.92 -0.86 -4.27
CA THR A 2 1.84 -2.30 -4.08
C THR A 2 1.89 -2.58 -2.58
N ILE A 3 0.98 -3.42 -2.09
CA ILE A 3 0.82 -3.71 -0.67
C ILE A 3 0.86 -5.21 -0.42
N TYR A 4 1.50 -5.64 0.68
CA TYR A 4 1.71 -7.05 1.01
C TYR A 4 1.17 -7.34 2.41
N ASN A 5 0.37 -8.40 2.55
CA ASN A 5 -0.35 -8.67 3.79
C ASN A 5 0.52 -9.23 4.93
N ASN A 6 1.52 -10.07 4.64
CA ASN A 6 2.20 -10.90 5.66
C ASN A 6 3.73 -10.89 5.60
N VAL A 7 4.33 -10.21 4.61
CA VAL A 7 5.79 -10.18 4.44
C VAL A 7 6.37 -8.82 4.76
N LYS A 8 7.62 -8.83 5.23
CA LYS A 8 8.49 -7.66 5.33
C LYS A 8 9.33 -7.53 4.06
N ASN A 9 9.95 -6.37 3.86
CA ASN A 9 10.81 -6.09 2.69
C ASN A 9 10.12 -6.27 1.32
N CYS A 10 8.78 -6.39 1.27
CA CYS A 10 8.02 -6.57 0.04
C CYS A 10 8.43 -7.83 -0.74
N ASP A 11 8.97 -8.83 -0.04
CA ASP A 11 9.43 -10.09 -0.62
C ASP A 11 8.32 -11.12 -0.53
N ALA A 12 7.49 -11.19 -1.57
CA ALA A 12 6.33 -12.06 -1.60
C ALA A 12 6.74 -13.55 -1.66
N ASN A 13 6.04 -14.37 -0.88
CA ASN A 13 6.18 -15.83 -0.84
C ASN A 13 4.86 -16.52 -1.24
N ASP A 14 4.85 -17.86 -1.25
CA ASP A 14 3.71 -18.67 -1.67
C ASP A 14 2.45 -18.54 -0.80
N ASP A 15 2.56 -17.89 0.37
CA ASP A 15 1.44 -17.58 1.26
C ASP A 15 1.03 -16.10 1.20
N THR A 16 1.72 -15.30 0.39
CA THR A 16 1.50 -13.85 0.31
C THR A 16 0.33 -13.52 -0.60
N ILE A 17 -0.53 -12.63 -0.13
CA ILE A 17 -1.49 -11.91 -0.96
C ILE A 17 -0.99 -10.48 -1.09
N TYR A 18 -0.79 -10.02 -2.32
CA TYR A 18 -0.44 -8.63 -2.58
C TYR A 18 -1.45 -7.97 -3.50
N ARG A 19 -1.62 -6.66 -3.34
CA ARG A 19 -2.50 -5.85 -4.18
C ARG A 19 -1.72 -4.70 -4.78
N ILE A 20 -1.95 -4.44 -6.06
CA ILE A 20 -1.49 -3.24 -6.76
C ILE A 20 -2.68 -2.30 -6.85
N ILE A 21 -2.55 -1.15 -6.18
CA ILE A 21 -3.50 -0.05 -6.20
C ILE A 21 -2.94 1.05 -7.12
N SER A 22 -3.66 1.36 -8.20
CA SER A 22 -3.31 2.39 -9.17
C SER A 22 -4.42 3.43 -9.32
N GLY A 23 -4.11 4.56 -9.95
CA GLY A 23 -5.08 5.66 -10.14
C GLY A 23 -5.40 6.48 -8.89
N ALA A 24 -4.69 6.26 -7.78
CA ALA A 24 -4.86 7.04 -6.56
C ALA A 24 -4.75 8.55 -6.82
N SER A 25 -5.80 9.28 -6.44
CA SER A 25 -5.86 10.73 -6.61
C SER A 25 -4.87 11.43 -5.68
N ILE A 26 -4.17 12.44 -6.21
CA ILE A 26 -3.22 13.25 -5.46
C ILE A 26 -3.95 13.98 -4.31
N GLY A 27 -3.37 13.97 -3.11
CA GLY A 27 -3.90 14.63 -1.93
C GLY A 27 -5.14 13.96 -1.34
N THR A 28 -5.60 12.84 -1.90
CA THR A 28 -6.69 12.05 -1.34
C THR A 28 -6.13 11.05 -0.32
N CYS A 29 -6.84 10.87 0.79
CA CYS A 29 -6.51 9.85 1.77
C CYS A 29 -7.34 8.59 1.53
N TYR A 30 -6.68 7.44 1.41
CA TYR A 30 -7.29 6.14 1.19
C TYR A 30 -7.03 5.22 2.38
N THR A 31 -8.07 4.56 2.88
CA THR A 31 -7.97 3.56 3.97
C THR A 31 -8.06 2.16 3.39
N PHE A 32 -7.14 1.25 3.75
CA PHE A 32 -7.03 -0.10 3.15
C PHE A 32 -8.27 -1.00 3.29
N ASN A 33 -9.06 -0.77 4.33
CA ASN A 33 -10.27 -1.53 4.61
C ASN A 33 -11.56 -0.84 4.16
N ASP A 34 -11.46 0.32 3.52
CA ASP A 34 -12.60 1.06 3.01
C ASP A 34 -12.65 1.00 1.47
N ALA A 35 -13.81 1.33 0.90
CA ALA A 35 -13.94 1.48 -0.54
C ALA A 35 -13.05 2.63 -1.04
N MET A 36 -12.11 2.32 -1.94
CA MET A 36 -11.22 3.30 -2.56
C MET A 36 -11.74 3.72 -3.94
N SER A 37 -12.83 4.49 -3.96
CA SER A 37 -13.40 4.98 -5.21
C SER A 37 -12.38 5.76 -6.05
N GLY A 38 -12.38 5.54 -7.36
CA GLY A 38 -11.45 6.18 -8.28
C GLY A 38 -10.05 5.55 -8.32
N THR A 39 -9.85 4.41 -7.65
CA THR A 39 -8.64 3.59 -7.79
C THR A 39 -8.96 2.29 -8.52
N ASP A 40 -7.97 1.80 -9.27
CA ASP A 40 -7.98 0.44 -9.77
C ASP A 40 -7.21 -0.45 -8.80
N CYS A 41 -7.67 -1.70 -8.65
CA CYS A 41 -7.09 -2.62 -7.70
C CYS A 41 -6.96 -4.01 -8.34
N ALA A 42 -5.72 -4.47 -8.47
CA ALA A 42 -5.37 -5.80 -8.94
C ALA A 42 -4.83 -6.61 -7.76
N GLN A 43 -5.43 -7.77 -7.48
CA GLN A 43 -5.00 -8.68 -6.43
C GLN A 43 -4.29 -9.89 -7.04
N TYR A 44 -3.21 -10.30 -6.36
CA TYR A 44 -2.44 -11.49 -6.65
C TYR A 44 -2.36 -12.35 -5.39
N ASN A 45 -2.53 -13.65 -5.54
CA ASN A 45 -2.43 -14.62 -4.46
C ASN A 45 -1.23 -15.54 -4.67
N LYS A 46 -0.83 -16.25 -3.61
CA LYS A 46 0.30 -17.17 -3.59
C LYS A 46 1.57 -16.58 -4.19
N GLY A 47 1.95 -15.41 -3.72
CA GLY A 47 3.17 -14.73 -4.17
C GLY A 47 3.14 -14.29 -5.64
N GLY A 48 1.97 -14.26 -6.27
CA GLY A 48 1.83 -13.90 -7.68
C GLY A 48 1.60 -15.09 -8.62
N ALA A 49 1.60 -16.32 -8.12
CA ALA A 49 1.27 -17.49 -8.92
C ALA A 49 -0.19 -17.48 -9.42
N GLU A 50 -1.09 -16.76 -8.72
CA GLU A 50 -2.50 -16.61 -9.09
C GLU A 50 -2.88 -15.13 -9.21
N GLY A 51 -3.53 -14.76 -10.32
CA GLY A 51 -3.99 -13.38 -10.59
C GLY A 51 -3.50 -12.81 -11.93
N PRO A 52 -3.78 -11.54 -12.25
CA PRO A 52 -4.54 -10.60 -11.42
C PRO A 52 -6.05 -10.90 -11.40
N THR A 53 -6.67 -10.76 -10.23
CA THR A 53 -8.12 -10.65 -10.09
C THR A 53 -8.49 -9.25 -9.59
N GLY A 54 -9.77 -8.88 -9.65
CA GLY A 54 -10.25 -7.72 -8.88
C GLY A 54 -10.02 -7.94 -7.39
N CYS A 55 -9.75 -6.85 -6.66
CA CYS A 55 -9.60 -6.94 -5.21
C CYS A 55 -10.89 -7.39 -4.54
N THR A 56 -10.78 -8.38 -3.66
CA THR A 56 -11.91 -8.90 -2.91
C THR A 56 -12.33 -7.91 -1.82
N SER A 57 -13.57 -8.02 -1.34
CA SER A 57 -14.05 -7.26 -0.19
C SER A 57 -13.38 -7.66 1.14
N GLU A 58 -12.47 -8.62 1.11
CA GLU A 58 -11.72 -9.02 2.30
C GLU A 58 -10.73 -7.91 2.69
N SER A 59 -10.78 -7.58 3.97
CA SER A 59 -9.86 -6.64 4.62
C SER A 59 -8.42 -7.14 4.47
N LEU A 60 -7.57 -6.34 3.83
CA LEU A 60 -6.15 -6.62 3.68
C LEU A 60 -5.38 -5.44 4.24
N LEU A 61 -4.92 -5.59 5.49
CA LEU A 61 -4.04 -4.63 6.13
C LEU A 61 -2.59 -4.98 5.79
N PRO A 62 -1.85 -4.10 5.11
CA PRO A 62 -0.52 -4.45 4.67
C PRO A 62 0.53 -4.30 5.76
N MET A 63 1.37 -5.32 5.86
CA MET A 63 2.56 -5.33 6.71
C MET A 63 3.72 -4.57 6.06
N SER A 64 3.83 -4.66 4.73
CA SER A 64 4.78 -3.88 3.94
C SER A 64 4.14 -3.31 2.68
N VAL A 65 4.72 -2.20 2.21
CA VAL A 65 4.22 -1.40 1.11
C VAL A 65 5.39 -0.89 0.27
N ILE A 66 5.17 -0.78 -1.03
CA ILE A 66 6.10 -0.12 -1.96
C ILE A 66 5.29 0.76 -2.90
N GLN A 67 5.78 1.96 -3.14
CA GLN A 67 5.30 2.78 -4.25
C GLN A 67 6.22 2.47 -5.43
N GLU A 68 5.68 1.78 -6.43
CA GLU A 68 6.35 1.56 -7.69
C GLU A 68 5.86 2.58 -8.72
N ASN A 69 6.76 3.01 -9.60
CA ASN A 69 6.43 3.65 -10.87
C ASN A 69 6.03 5.14 -10.80
N GLY A 70 6.94 5.96 -10.28
CA GLY A 70 7.13 7.32 -10.81
C GLY A 70 6.73 8.48 -9.91
N ASN A 71 7.75 9.25 -9.52
CA ASN A 71 7.78 10.69 -9.14
C ASN A 71 6.73 11.24 -8.15
N VAL A 72 5.86 10.40 -7.59
CA VAL A 72 4.83 10.77 -6.63
C VAL A 72 5.17 10.09 -5.32
N ALA A 73 5.43 10.91 -4.30
CA ALA A 73 5.71 10.39 -2.98
C ALA A 73 4.40 10.01 -2.30
N CYS A 74 4.32 8.78 -1.82
CA CYS A 74 3.17 8.33 -1.03
C CYS A 74 3.56 8.27 0.44
N THR A 75 2.71 8.83 1.29
CA THR A 75 2.84 8.78 2.74
C THR A 75 1.90 7.71 3.27
N PHE A 76 2.41 6.85 4.14
CA PHE A 76 1.70 5.73 4.75
C PHE A 76 1.55 5.93 6.24
N TYR A 77 0.39 5.57 6.76
CA TYR A 77 -0.04 5.91 8.10
C TYR A 77 -0.47 4.68 8.91
N PRO A 78 -0.20 4.67 10.22
CA PRO A 78 -0.57 3.57 11.12
C PRO A 78 -2.06 3.54 11.46
N LYS A 79 -2.76 4.66 11.25
CA LYS A 79 -4.20 4.80 11.50
C LYS A 79 -4.95 5.05 10.20
N GLY A 80 -6.27 4.84 10.23
CA GLY A 80 -7.15 5.28 9.15
C GLY A 80 -7.15 6.80 9.02
N SER A 81 -7.68 7.31 7.91
CA SER A 81 -7.81 8.76 7.67
C SER A 81 -6.50 9.55 7.76
N CYS A 82 -5.37 8.92 7.43
CA CYS A 82 -4.05 9.54 7.32
C CYS A 82 -3.56 10.20 8.62
N GLN A 83 -3.70 9.48 9.74
CA GLN A 83 -3.33 9.95 11.08
C GLN A 83 -2.15 9.17 11.68
N GLY A 84 -1.43 9.82 12.61
CA GLY A 84 -0.32 9.25 13.37
C GLY A 84 1.05 9.45 12.72
N ASP A 85 2.08 8.91 13.36
CA ASP A 85 3.46 8.97 12.86
C ASP A 85 3.57 8.19 11.57
N SER A 86 3.98 8.87 10.50
CA SER A 86 3.87 8.39 9.13
C SER A 86 5.22 8.25 8.47
N VAL A 87 5.25 7.46 7.41
CA VAL A 87 6.46 7.26 6.59
C VAL A 87 6.15 7.64 5.15
N GLN A 88 6.98 8.51 4.59
CA GLN A 88 6.93 8.85 3.18
C GLN A 88 7.91 7.96 2.41
N ILE A 89 7.45 7.39 1.31
CA ILE A 89 8.25 6.49 0.47
C ILE A 89 8.20 6.92 -0.99
N ILE A 90 9.32 6.71 -1.68
CA ILE A 90 9.48 6.86 -3.13
C ILE A 90 10.34 5.67 -3.57
N ASP A 91 9.84 4.86 -4.50
CA ASP A 91 10.55 3.75 -5.15
C ASP A 91 11.31 2.81 -4.17
N LYS A 92 10.79 2.62 -2.96
CA LYS A 92 11.37 1.76 -1.92
C LYS A 92 10.30 1.05 -1.12
N CYS A 93 10.59 -0.21 -0.77
CA CYS A 93 9.77 -0.94 0.17
C CYS A 93 9.96 -0.40 1.59
N VAL A 94 8.86 -0.34 2.34
CA VAL A 94 8.85 -0.08 3.78
C VAL A 94 7.88 -1.05 4.46
N ASP A 95 8.30 -1.56 5.61
CA ASP A 95 7.46 -2.33 6.52
C ASP A 95 7.16 -1.58 7.81
N GLY A 96 6.11 -2.02 8.51
CA GLY A 96 5.67 -1.41 9.76
C GLY A 96 6.73 -1.39 10.87
N GLY A 97 7.72 -2.29 10.82
CA GLY A 97 8.80 -2.36 11.81
C GLY A 97 9.64 -1.08 11.91
N ILE A 98 9.74 -0.30 10.82
CA ILE A 98 10.51 0.96 10.80
C ILE A 98 9.92 2.00 11.76
N ILE A 99 8.60 2.01 11.93
CA ILE A 99 7.86 2.97 12.76
C ILE A 99 7.13 2.29 13.93
N GLY A 100 7.49 1.05 14.25
CA GLY A 100 6.95 0.30 15.40
C GLY A 100 5.48 -0.09 15.28
N ILE A 101 4.98 -0.34 14.06
CA ILE A 101 3.60 -0.78 13.83
C ILE A 101 3.55 -2.16 13.17
N GLU A 102 2.43 -2.86 13.33
CA GLU A 102 2.22 -4.16 12.66
C GLU A 102 1.78 -3.99 11.21
N ASN A 103 0.83 -3.07 10.96
CA ASN A 103 0.27 -2.85 9.63
C ASN A 103 -0.04 -1.37 9.38
N PHE A 104 0.10 -0.95 8.13
CA PHE A 104 -0.41 0.35 7.68
C PHE A 104 -1.92 0.27 7.51
N LYS A 105 -2.61 1.38 7.76
CA LYS A 105 -4.08 1.45 7.65
C LYS A 105 -4.56 2.43 6.60
N SER A 106 -3.77 3.44 6.27
CA SER A 106 -4.11 4.37 5.20
C SER A 106 -2.87 4.91 4.49
N PHE A 107 -3.07 5.50 3.31
CA PHE A 107 -2.04 6.18 2.56
C PHE A 107 -2.60 7.39 1.82
N SER A 108 -1.72 8.34 1.50
CA SER A 108 -2.02 9.46 0.61
C SER A 108 -0.81 9.77 -0.26
N CYS A 109 -1.04 10.00 -1.54
CA CYS A 109 0.02 10.29 -2.49
C CYS A 109 0.03 11.79 -2.84
N MET A 110 1.20 12.41 -2.82
CA MET A 110 1.39 13.81 -3.15
C MET A 110 2.47 13.95 -4.22
N VAL A 111 2.30 14.89 -5.15
CA VAL A 111 3.40 15.29 -6.04
C VAL A 111 4.55 15.76 -5.17
N SER A 112 5.71 15.13 -5.36
CA SER A 112 6.95 15.63 -4.76
C SER A 112 7.17 17.03 -5.31
N LEU A 113 7.15 18.06 -4.45
CA LEU A 113 7.58 19.39 -4.84
C LEU A 113 9.04 19.28 -5.33
N PRO A 114 9.38 19.78 -6.53
CA PRO A 114 10.76 19.85 -6.95
C PRO A 114 11.52 20.68 -5.91
N ARG A 115 12.57 20.08 -5.35
CA ARG A 115 13.42 20.69 -4.34
C ARG A 115 14.31 21.77 -4.96
#